data_AF-A0A820LWA7-F1
#
_entry.id   AF-A0A820LWA7-F1
#
_cell.length_a   1.000
_cell.length_b   1.000
_cell.length_c   1.000
_cell.angle_alpha   90.00
_cell.angle_beta   90.00
_cell.angle_gamma   90.00
#
_symmetry.space_group_name_H-M   'P 1'
#
loop_
_entity.id
_entity.type
_entity.pdbx_description
1 polymer ?
#
loop_
_entity_poly.entity_id
_entity_poly.type
_entity_poly.pdbx_seq_one_letter_code
_entity_poly.pdbx_strand_id
1 'polypeptide(L)'
;MPFQEAKSSHHNIDDFAREKFYELTKKHIDALNPKFCNKVVITRDQSEKIINILQNKLSTEKVFGHFPRWCKQTFTPRLIGNHQLLCDFKEVKPVLLYQDMYDIYQTSHHQTAHCGRDKCLGYIAVNYSWTNRSLLQIFIAQCSACQTRRTVYLYYINITKSFLQTPQTLARIGYNTY
;
A
#
# COMPACT_ATOMS: atom_id res chain seq x y z
N MET A 1 9.66 -14.14 -43.13
CA MET A 1 8.23 -14.35 -42.81
C MET A 1 7.99 -13.90 -41.38
N PRO A 2 7.10 -12.95 -41.09
CA PRO A 2 6.82 -12.54 -39.71
C PRO A 2 5.77 -13.47 -39.08
N PHE A 3 6.16 -14.08 -37.97
CA PHE A 3 5.30 -14.86 -37.09
C PHE A 3 4.33 -13.91 -36.39
N GLN A 4 3.05 -13.95 -36.76
CA GLN A 4 2.01 -13.21 -36.07
C GLN A 4 1.69 -13.94 -34.76
N GLU A 5 2.17 -13.42 -33.63
CA GLU A 5 1.77 -13.90 -32.32
C GLU A 5 0.29 -13.57 -32.05
N ALA A 6 -0.49 -14.62 -31.88
CA ALA A 6 -1.87 -14.54 -31.45
C ALA A 6 -1.95 -13.91 -30.04
N LYS A 7 -2.70 -12.81 -29.91
CA LYS A 7 -3.04 -12.22 -28.61
C LYS A 7 -4.00 -13.14 -27.87
N SER A 8 -3.46 -14.07 -27.08
CA SER A 8 -4.23 -14.86 -26.14
C SER A 8 -4.69 -13.97 -24.99
N SER A 9 -5.99 -13.72 -24.90
CA SER A 9 -6.66 -12.99 -23.82
C SER A 9 -6.72 -13.82 -22.54
N HIS A 10 -5.55 -14.14 -21.96
CA HIS A 10 -5.44 -14.62 -20.60
C HIS A 10 -5.14 -13.40 -19.70
N HIS A 11 -6.19 -12.77 -19.17
CA HIS A 11 -6.00 -11.79 -18.10
C HIS A 11 -5.41 -12.53 -16.89
N ASN A 12 -4.20 -12.15 -16.47
CA ASN A 12 -3.51 -12.79 -15.36
C ASN A 12 -4.25 -12.45 -14.05
N ILE A 13 -4.35 -13.38 -13.10
CA ILE A 13 -4.98 -13.16 -11.79
C ILE A 13 -4.33 -11.97 -11.07
N ASP A 14 -3.02 -11.74 -11.30
CA ASP A 14 -2.31 -10.59 -10.77
C ASP A 14 -2.79 -9.25 -11.36
N ASP A 15 -3.15 -9.22 -12.65
CA ASP A 15 -3.63 -8.00 -13.32
C ASP A 15 -4.95 -7.53 -12.70
N PHE A 16 -5.86 -8.47 -12.44
CA PHE A 16 -7.13 -8.16 -11.78
C PHE A 16 -6.94 -7.66 -10.34
N ALA A 17 -6.04 -8.30 -9.58
CA ALA A 17 -5.74 -7.87 -8.21
C ALA A 17 -5.12 -6.47 -8.17
N ARG A 18 -4.24 -6.17 -9.12
CA ARG A 18 -3.63 -4.85 -9.34
C ARG A 18 -4.66 -3.78 -9.70
N GLU A 19 -5.52 -4.05 -10.68
CA GLU A 19 -6.56 -3.11 -11.10
C GLU A 19 -7.50 -2.79 -9.93
N LYS A 20 -7.95 -3.81 -9.21
CA LYS A 20 -8.81 -3.66 -8.03
C LYS A 20 -8.14 -2.85 -6.92
N PHE A 21 -6.83 -3.04 -6.69
CA PHE A 21 -6.08 -2.23 -5.72
C PHE A 21 -6.10 -0.75 -6.10
N TYR A 22 -5.83 -0.42 -7.37
CA TYR A 22 -5.84 0.96 -7.84
C TYR A 22 -7.23 1.58 -7.84
N GLU A 23 -8.28 0.81 -8.13
CA GLU A 23 -9.66 1.26 -8.03
C GLU A 23 -10.03 1.65 -6.59
N LEU A 24 -9.76 0.76 -5.63
CA LEU A 24 -10.03 1.00 -4.21
C LEU A 24 -9.20 2.16 -3.65
N THR A 25 -7.95 2.26 -4.09
CA THR A 25 -7.07 3.35 -3.72
C THR A 25 -7.55 4.68 -4.27
N LYS A 26 -7.99 4.73 -5.53
CA LYS A 26 -8.56 5.93 -6.13
C LYS A 26 -9.81 6.39 -5.37
N LYS A 27 -10.74 5.46 -5.08
CA LYS A 27 -11.92 5.74 -4.24
C LYS A 27 -11.55 6.29 -2.88
N HIS A 28 -10.49 5.75 -2.26
CA HIS A 28 -9.99 6.25 -0.98
C HIS A 28 -9.43 7.67 -1.09
N ILE A 29 -8.63 7.97 -2.12
CA ILE A 29 -8.05 9.30 -2.35
C ILE A 29 -9.13 10.33 -2.68
N ASP A 30 -10.12 9.97 -3.49
CA ASP A 30 -11.23 10.85 -3.89
C ASP A 30 -12.14 11.19 -2.70
N ALA A 31 -12.21 10.31 -1.70
CA ALA A 31 -12.93 10.56 -0.45
C ALA A 31 -12.18 11.46 0.54
N LEU A 32 -10.88 11.73 0.31
CA LEU A 32 -10.12 12.65 1.15
C LEU A 32 -10.49 14.11 0.82
N ASN A 33 -10.27 15.02 1.78
CA ASN A 33 -10.47 16.44 1.53
C ASN A 33 -9.54 16.92 0.39
N PRO A 34 -10.03 17.69 -0.60
CA PRO A 34 -9.26 18.16 -1.76
C PRO A 34 -7.92 18.81 -1.42
N LYS A 35 -7.81 19.43 -0.24
CA LYS A 35 -6.57 20.04 0.27
C LYS A 35 -5.44 19.01 0.49
N PHE A 36 -5.78 17.75 0.78
CA PHE A 36 -4.82 16.68 1.04
C PHE A 36 -4.60 15.77 -0.17
N CYS A 37 -5.59 15.59 -1.06
CA CYS A 37 -5.52 14.65 -2.20
C CYS A 37 -4.26 14.84 -3.05
N ASN A 38 -3.92 16.09 -3.38
CA ASN A 38 -2.77 16.42 -4.25
C ASN A 38 -1.39 16.09 -3.66
N LYS A 39 -1.32 15.73 -2.37
CA LYS A 39 -0.08 15.42 -1.66
C LYS A 39 -0.08 14.00 -1.05
N VAL A 40 -1.13 13.21 -1.28
CA VAL A 40 -1.27 11.88 -0.67
C VAL A 40 -0.40 10.84 -1.36
N VAL A 41 -0.23 10.97 -2.67
CA VAL A 41 0.62 10.13 -3.52
C VAL A 41 1.36 11.01 -4.52
N ILE A 42 2.54 10.56 -4.97
CA ILE A 42 3.27 11.21 -6.06
C ILE A 42 3.14 10.33 -7.30
N THR A 43 2.53 10.85 -8.35
CA THR A 43 2.47 10.16 -9.65
C THR A 43 3.75 10.37 -10.45
N ARG A 44 4.00 9.51 -11.44
CA ARG A 44 5.11 9.70 -12.39
C ARG A 44 5.11 11.10 -13.04
N ASP A 45 3.98 11.55 -13.57
CA ASP A 45 3.82 12.90 -14.13
C ASP A 45 4.14 14.02 -13.12
N GLN A 46 3.73 13.86 -11.85
CA GLN A 46 4.07 14.81 -10.79
C GLN A 46 5.57 14.77 -10.50
N SER A 47 6.17 13.59 -10.46
CA SER A 47 7.61 13.43 -10.22
C SER A 47 8.43 14.14 -11.30
N GLU A 48 8.06 14.03 -12.57
CA GLU A 48 8.72 14.69 -13.69
C GLU A 48 8.58 16.21 -13.61
N LYS A 49 7.38 16.72 -13.28
CA LYS A 49 7.16 18.15 -13.03
C LYS A 49 8.04 18.67 -11.91
N ILE A 50 8.13 17.92 -10.80
CA ILE A 50 8.99 18.27 -9.66
C ILE A 50 10.45 18.31 -10.10
N ILE A 51 10.94 17.28 -10.81
CA ILE A 51 12.32 17.23 -11.33
C ILE A 51 12.61 18.44 -12.23
N ASN A 52 11.71 18.77 -13.15
CA ASN A 52 11.86 19.92 -14.05
C ASN A 52 11.93 21.25 -13.30
N ILE A 53 11.14 21.43 -12.23
CA ILE A 53 11.21 22.60 -11.35
C ILE A 53 12.55 22.66 -10.62
N LEU A 54 13.02 21.53 -10.07
CA LEU A 54 14.28 21.46 -9.31
C LEU A 54 15.51 21.68 -10.21
N GLN A 55 15.42 21.32 -11.49
CA GLN A 55 16.46 21.57 -12.49
C GLN A 55 16.37 22.95 -13.16
N ASN A 56 15.45 23.82 -12.73
CA ASN A 56 15.18 25.12 -13.36
C ASN A 56 14.83 25.05 -14.87
N LYS A 57 14.34 23.90 -15.34
CA LYS A 57 13.91 23.69 -16.74
C LYS A 57 12.54 24.29 -17.06
N LEU A 58 11.80 24.70 -16.03
CA LEU A 58 10.55 25.44 -16.15
C LEU A 58 10.78 26.86 -15.65
N SER A 59 10.39 27.86 -16.45
CA SER A 59 10.50 29.28 -16.09
C SER A 59 9.68 29.56 -14.83
N THR A 60 10.36 29.63 -13.68
CA THR A 60 9.78 29.87 -12.35
C THR A 60 9.04 31.22 -12.25
N GLU A 61 9.20 32.10 -13.24
CA GLU A 61 8.64 33.47 -13.28
C GLU A 61 7.11 33.53 -13.34
N LYS A 62 6.42 32.46 -13.78
CA LYS A 62 4.94 32.40 -13.73
C LYS A 62 4.38 31.77 -12.45
N VAL A 63 5.22 31.27 -11.55
CA VAL A 63 4.79 30.60 -10.31
C VAL A 63 5.46 31.24 -9.11
N PHE A 64 5.03 32.47 -8.77
CA PHE A 64 5.10 32.94 -7.39
C PHE A 64 4.13 32.08 -6.57
N GLY A 65 4.61 30.93 -6.07
CA GLY A 65 3.72 29.93 -5.48
C GLY A 65 4.36 29.04 -4.44
N HIS A 66 3.51 28.49 -3.56
CA HIS A 66 3.90 27.53 -2.52
C HIS A 66 4.46 26.22 -3.08
N PHE A 67 4.13 25.87 -4.33
CA PHE A 67 4.47 24.58 -4.92
C PHE A 67 5.98 24.43 -5.25
N PRO A 68 6.65 25.36 -5.98
CA PRO A 68 8.11 25.29 -6.16
C PRO A 68 8.89 25.31 -4.84
N ARG A 69 8.45 26.14 -3.87
CA ARG A 69 9.07 26.18 -2.53
C ARG A 69 8.97 24.83 -1.83
N TRP A 70 7.78 24.22 -1.83
CA TRP A 70 7.57 22.89 -1.27
C TRP A 70 8.44 21.83 -1.95
N CYS A 71 8.53 21.86 -3.29
CA CYS A 71 9.39 20.94 -4.04
C CYS A 71 10.85 21.02 -3.57
N LYS A 72 11.41 22.24 -3.51
CA LYS A 72 12.81 22.49 -3.10
C LYS A 72 13.09 22.10 -1.65
N GLN A 73 12.09 22.17 -0.78
CA GLN A 73 12.22 21.81 0.65
C GLN A 73 12.02 20.31 0.91
N THR A 74 11.40 19.59 -0.01
CA THR A 74 10.91 18.23 0.20
C THR A 74 11.70 17.20 -0.59
N PHE A 75 12.16 17.55 -1.80
CA PHE A 75 12.76 16.58 -2.71
C PHE A 75 14.12 17.00 -3.23
N THR A 76 14.90 16.01 -3.65
CA THR A 76 16.16 16.17 -4.35
C THR A 76 16.22 15.19 -5.53
N PRO A 77 16.50 15.65 -6.77
CA PRO A 77 16.67 14.75 -7.89
C PRO A 77 18.05 14.08 -7.82
N ARG A 78 18.11 12.76 -8.01
CA ARG A 78 19.36 11.99 -8.03
C ARG A 78 19.50 11.24 -9.34
N LEU A 79 20.69 11.26 -9.91
CA LEU A 79 21.02 10.45 -11.08
C LEU A 79 21.59 9.11 -10.60
N ILE A 80 21.01 7.99 -11.03
CA ILE A 80 21.53 6.64 -10.80
C ILE A 80 21.68 5.98 -12.17
N GLY A 81 22.93 5.83 -12.61
CA GLY A 81 23.23 5.44 -13.99
C GLY A 81 22.64 6.47 -14.96
N ASN A 82 21.77 6.00 -15.86
CA ASN A 82 21.07 6.83 -16.84
C ASN A 82 19.65 7.22 -16.40
N HIS A 83 19.24 6.85 -15.20
CA HIS A 83 17.88 7.10 -14.69
C HIS A 83 17.88 8.23 -13.67
N GLN A 84 16.99 9.19 -13.87
CA GLN A 84 16.75 10.26 -12.92
C GLN A 84 15.63 9.86 -11.95
N LEU A 85 15.96 9.83 -10.67
CA LEU A 85 15.02 9.50 -9.59
C LEU A 85 14.71 10.73 -8.75
N LEU A 86 13.47 10.80 -8.28
CA LEU A 86 13.07 11.75 -7.25
C LEU A 86 13.33 11.12 -5.88
N CYS A 87 14.17 11.74 -5.06
CA CYS A 87 14.42 11.31 -3.69
C CYS A 87 13.84 12.32 -2.69
N ASP A 88 13.51 11.85 -1.49
CA ASP A 88 13.22 12.72 -0.35
C ASP A 88 14.49 13.47 0.07
N PHE A 89 14.37 14.77 0.36
CA PHE A 89 15.49 15.63 0.70
C PHE A 89 16.16 15.24 2.02
N LYS A 90 15.39 14.77 3.01
CA LYS A 90 15.90 14.48 4.35
C LYS A 90 16.44 13.05 4.46
N GLU A 91 15.66 12.10 3.96
CA GLU A 91 15.98 10.67 4.10
C GLU A 91 16.90 10.16 2.98
N VAL A 92 17.05 10.92 1.89
CA VAL A 92 17.84 10.55 0.70
C VAL A 92 17.36 9.24 0.04
N LYS A 93 16.12 8.84 0.32
CA LYS A 93 15.49 7.63 -0.22
C LYS A 93 14.61 7.96 -1.44
N PRO A 94 14.56 7.09 -2.45
CA PRO A 94 13.66 7.26 -3.58
C PRO A 94 12.21 7.37 -3.12
N VAL A 95 11.47 8.29 -3.73
CA VAL A 95 10.03 8.49 -3.51
C VAL A 95 9.29 7.32 -4.13
N LEU A 96 8.47 6.63 -3.34
CA LEU A 96 7.59 5.58 -3.86
C LEU A 96 6.51 6.20 -4.75
N LEU A 97 6.59 5.95 -6.05
CA LEU A 97 5.60 6.45 -7.01
C LEU A 97 4.31 5.64 -6.95
N TYR A 98 3.20 6.30 -7.20
CA TYR A 98 1.86 5.71 -7.20
C TYR A 98 1.77 4.46 -8.08
N GLN A 99 2.30 4.55 -9.30
CA GLN A 99 2.29 3.47 -10.30
C GLN A 99 3.08 2.24 -9.87
N ASP A 100 4.04 2.38 -8.97
CA ASP A 100 4.91 1.29 -8.53
C ASP A 100 4.47 0.74 -7.15
N MET A 101 3.49 1.37 -6.50
CA MET A 101 3.04 1.00 -5.15
C MET A 101 2.57 -0.45 -5.05
N TYR A 102 1.81 -0.97 -6.03
CA TYR A 102 1.29 -2.33 -5.97
C TYR A 102 2.44 -3.36 -5.93
N ASP A 103 3.39 -3.24 -6.87
CA ASP A 103 4.52 -4.17 -6.97
C ASP A 103 5.40 -4.15 -5.72
N ILE A 104 5.67 -2.96 -5.19
CA ILE A 104 6.47 -2.80 -3.98
C ILE A 104 5.73 -3.36 -2.76
N TYR A 105 4.42 -3.13 -2.65
CA TYR A 105 3.63 -3.67 -1.55
C TYR A 105 3.51 -5.19 -1.63
N GLN A 106 3.28 -5.74 -2.82
CA GLN A 106 3.21 -7.19 -3.04
C GLN A 106 4.54 -7.84 -2.69
N THR A 107 5.64 -7.35 -3.25
CA THR A 107 6.98 -7.89 -2.99
C THR A 107 7.34 -7.81 -1.51
N SER A 108 7.14 -6.64 -0.88
CA SER A 108 7.46 -6.43 0.54
C SER A 108 6.58 -7.27 1.46
N HIS A 109 5.30 -7.42 1.13
CA HIS A 109 4.38 -8.22 1.92
C HIS A 109 4.71 -9.72 1.84
N HIS A 110 5.13 -10.21 0.66
CA HIS A 110 5.64 -11.58 0.50
C HIS A 110 6.97 -11.80 1.25
N GLN A 111 7.93 -10.88 1.10
CA GLN A 111 9.25 -10.97 1.76
C GLN A 111 9.14 -10.94 3.29
N THR A 112 8.12 -10.27 3.82
CA THR A 112 7.85 -10.24 5.26
C THR A 112 6.92 -11.35 5.73
N ALA A 113 6.68 -12.36 4.89
CA ALA A 113 5.84 -13.54 5.16
C ALA A 113 4.41 -13.17 5.58
N HIS A 114 3.76 -12.30 4.81
CA HIS A 114 2.40 -11.83 5.03
C HIS A 114 2.20 -11.16 6.40
N CYS A 115 3.22 -10.44 6.88
CA CYS A 115 3.10 -9.77 8.17
C CYS A 115 2.06 -8.63 8.15
N GLY A 116 1.70 -8.18 9.34
CA GLY A 116 0.80 -7.04 9.50
C GLY A 116 1.37 -5.75 8.90
N ARG A 117 0.47 -4.78 8.69
CA ARG A 117 0.74 -3.47 8.08
C ARG A 117 2.01 -2.81 8.59
N ASP A 118 2.20 -2.74 9.91
CA ASP A 118 3.25 -1.91 10.50
C ASP A 118 4.65 -2.51 10.27
N LYS A 119 4.77 -3.84 10.29
CA LYS A 119 6.02 -4.52 9.96
C LYS A 119 6.33 -4.45 8.46
N CYS A 120 5.32 -4.55 7.60
CA CYS A 120 5.49 -4.38 6.15
C CYS A 120 5.89 -2.93 5.82
N LEU A 121 5.27 -1.95 6.47
CA LEU A 121 5.63 -0.54 6.34
C LEU A 121 7.08 -0.28 6.76
N GLY A 122 7.51 -0.87 7.88
CA GLY A 122 8.90 -0.79 8.33
C GLY A 122 9.88 -1.34 7.30
N TYR A 123 9.53 -2.45 6.64
CA TYR A 123 10.34 -3.05 5.57
C TYR A 123 10.46 -2.12 4.35
N ILE A 124 9.35 -1.54 3.88
CA ILE A 124 9.33 -0.62 2.73
C ILE A 124 10.13 0.66 3.05
N ALA A 125 9.99 1.18 4.27
CA ALA A 125 10.62 2.42 4.72
C ALA A 125 12.16 2.37 4.79
N VAL A 126 12.76 1.16 4.71
CA VAL A 126 14.22 1.01 4.56
C VAL A 126 14.68 1.56 3.21
N ASN A 127 13.95 1.23 2.14
CA ASN A 127 14.38 1.51 0.76
C ASN A 127 13.64 2.68 0.12
N TYR A 128 12.44 3.01 0.57
CA TYR A 128 11.59 4.03 -0.05
C TYR A 128 11.13 5.08 0.96
N SER A 129 10.92 6.30 0.47
CA SER A 129 10.20 7.36 1.16
C SER A 129 8.76 7.46 0.61
N TRP A 130 7.94 8.32 1.24
CA TRP A 130 6.59 8.64 0.73
C TRP A 130 5.62 7.44 0.62
N THR A 131 5.84 6.39 1.41
CA THR A 131 4.89 5.28 1.52
C THR A 131 3.64 5.67 2.30
N ASN A 132 2.48 5.31 1.77
CA ASN A 132 1.20 5.61 2.40
C ASN A 132 0.65 4.43 3.22
N ARG A 133 0.53 4.63 4.53
CA ARG A 133 0.03 3.62 5.48
C ARG A 133 -1.39 3.15 5.18
N SER A 134 -2.27 4.06 4.76
CA SER A 134 -3.67 3.75 4.43
C SER A 134 -3.77 2.91 3.17
N LEU A 135 -2.94 3.21 2.16
CA LEU A 135 -2.93 2.43 0.92
C LEU A 135 -2.37 1.03 1.12
N LEU A 136 -1.33 0.88 1.94
CA LEU A 136 -0.83 -0.44 2.34
C LEU A 136 -1.91 -1.26 3.09
N GLN A 137 -2.73 -0.60 3.92
CA GLN A 137 -3.85 -1.26 4.59
C GLN A 137 -4.90 -1.75 3.59
N ILE A 138 -5.21 -0.97 2.55
CA ILE A 138 -6.11 -1.37 1.45
C ILE A 138 -5.53 -2.60 0.74
N PHE A 139 -4.24 -2.57 0.40
CA PHE A 139 -3.55 -3.70 -0.24
C PHE A 139 -3.64 -4.99 0.59
N ILE A 140 -3.26 -4.94 1.87
CA ILE A 140 -3.28 -6.12 2.76
C ILE A 140 -4.72 -6.67 2.90
N ALA A 141 -5.72 -5.80 2.92
CA ALA A 141 -7.12 -6.20 2.95
C ALA A 141 -7.57 -6.94 1.67
N GLN A 142 -6.86 -6.81 0.55
CA GLN A 142 -7.15 -7.60 -0.66
C GLN A 142 -6.33 -8.90 -0.74
N CYS A 143 -5.35 -9.12 0.14
CA CYS A 143 -4.51 -10.32 0.09
C CYS A 143 -5.32 -11.59 0.46
N SER A 144 -5.47 -12.51 -0.50
CA SER A 144 -6.20 -13.76 -0.32
C SER A 144 -5.64 -14.61 0.82
N ALA A 145 -4.31 -14.74 0.93
CA ALA A 145 -3.66 -15.51 2.00
C ALA A 145 -3.97 -14.95 3.39
N CYS A 146 -3.96 -13.62 3.55
CA CYS A 146 -4.32 -12.97 4.81
C CYS A 146 -5.81 -13.13 5.13
N GLN A 147 -6.68 -13.01 4.13
CA GLN A 147 -8.12 -13.17 4.31
C GLN A 147 -8.49 -14.59 4.74
N THR A 148 -7.92 -15.62 4.09
CA THR A 148 -8.15 -17.03 4.48
C THR A 148 -7.72 -17.29 5.91
N ARG A 149 -6.51 -16.84 6.31
CA ARG A 149 -6.02 -17.00 7.69
C ARG A 149 -6.93 -16.32 8.71
N ARG A 150 -7.41 -15.11 8.39
CA ARG A 150 -8.33 -14.36 9.25
C ARG A 150 -9.66 -15.09 9.43
N THR A 151 -10.26 -15.58 8.35
CA THR A 151 -11.53 -16.30 8.38
C THR A 151 -11.44 -17.57 9.21
N VAL A 152 -10.39 -18.38 8.99
CA VAL A 152 -10.15 -19.61 9.76
C VAL A 152 -9.99 -19.31 11.25
N TYR A 153 -9.20 -18.30 11.60
CA TYR A 153 -9.01 -17.88 12.99
C TYR A 153 -10.33 -17.45 13.66
N LEU A 154 -11.15 -16.66 12.97
CA LEU A 154 -12.45 -16.23 13.49
C LEU A 154 -13.42 -17.40 13.66
N TYR A 155 -13.41 -18.37 12.74
CA TYR A 155 -14.21 -19.60 12.85
C TYR A 155 -13.84 -20.38 14.13
N TYR A 156 -12.55 -20.61 14.39
CA TYR A 156 -12.09 -21.27 15.60
C TYR A 156 -12.48 -20.53 16.88
N ILE A 157 -12.34 -19.19 16.91
CA ILE A 157 -12.78 -18.40 18.07
C ILE A 157 -14.27 -18.55 18.32
N ASN A 158 -15.08 -18.52 17.27
CA ASN A 158 -16.53 -18.62 17.40
C ASN A 158 -16.94 -20.00 17.94
N ILE A 159 -16.28 -21.06 17.48
CA ILE A 159 -16.46 -22.40 18.04
C ILE A 159 -16.08 -22.43 19.52
N THR A 160 -14.87 -22.02 19.89
CA THR A 160 -14.42 -22.12 21.29
C THR A 160 -15.27 -21.26 22.23
N LYS A 161 -15.73 -20.09 21.79
CA LYS A 161 -16.70 -19.27 22.55
C LYS A 161 -18.04 -19.97 22.74
N SER A 162 -18.55 -20.68 21.73
CA SER A 162 -19.80 -21.45 21.85
C SER A 162 -19.67 -22.63 22.83
N PHE A 163 -18.50 -23.27 22.91
CA PHE A 163 -18.22 -24.34 23.88
C PHE A 163 -18.02 -23.83 25.32
N LEU A 164 -17.54 -22.60 25.50
CA LEU A 164 -17.36 -22.00 26.84
C LEU A 164 -18.66 -21.39 27.42
N GLN A 165 -19.76 -21.37 26.66
CA GLN A 165 -21.06 -20.80 27.08
C GLN A 165 -22.10 -21.86 27.49
N THR A 166 -21.75 -23.16 27.52
CA THR A 166 -22.67 -24.17 28.05
C THR A 166 -22.71 -24.10 29.59
N PRO A 167 -23.89 -23.95 30.23
CA PRO A 167 -24.00 -24.00 31.67
C PRO A 167 -23.55 -25.37 32.20
N GLN A 168 -22.65 -25.36 33.17
CA GLN A 168 -22.27 -26.53 33.97
C GLN A 168 -23.52 -27.03 34.71
N THR A 169 -24.28 -27.91 34.07
CA THR A 169 -25.32 -28.69 34.74
C THR A 169 -24.66 -30.00 35.10
N LEU A 170 -24.22 -30.17 36.36
CA LEU A 170 -24.04 -31.45 37.06
C LEU A 170 -23.37 -31.20 38.43
N ALA A 171 -24.16 -30.78 39.43
CA ALA A 171 -23.84 -30.96 40.85
C ALA A 171 -25.07 -30.71 41.75
N ARG A 172 -26.08 -31.57 41.65
CA ARG A 172 -27.01 -31.86 42.75
C ARG A 172 -27.35 -33.36 42.71
N ILE A 173 -26.34 -34.18 42.99
CA ILE A 173 -26.58 -35.54 43.50
C ILE A 173 -26.79 -35.35 44.99
N GLY A 174 -28.05 -35.47 45.42
CA GLY A 174 -28.39 -35.50 46.84
C GLY A 174 -27.80 -36.75 47.46
N TYR A 175 -26.94 -36.56 48.46
CA TYR A 175 -26.68 -37.60 49.44
C TYR A 175 -27.71 -37.45 50.55
N ASN A 176 -28.64 -38.41 50.58
CA ASN A 176 -29.51 -38.63 51.71
C ASN A 176 -29.58 -40.15 51.92
N THR A 177 -28.87 -40.65 52.92
CA THR A 177 -29.11 -41.96 53.51
C THR A 177 -28.79 -41.87 55.00
N TYR A 178 -29.87 -42.01 55.78
CA TYR A 178 -30.02 -42.53 57.14
C TYR A 178 -28.80 -42.61 58.07
#